data_AF-A0A957QLT0-F1
#
_entry.id   AF-A0A957QLT0-F1
#
_cell.length_a   1.000
_cell.length_b   1.000
_cell.length_c   1.000
_cell.angle_alpha   90.00
_cell.angle_beta   90.00
_cell.angle_gamma   90.00
#
_symmetry.space_group_name_H-M   'P 1'
#
loop_
_entity.id
_entity.type
_entity.pdbx_description
1 polymer ?
#
loop_
_entity_poly.entity_id
_entity_poly.type
_entity_poly.pdbx_seq_one_letter_code
_entity_poly.pdbx_strand_id
1 'polypeptide(L)'
;MRRLGIWLQNRPVWLERAYQFTHALFHRLNPSLARLGYTRADRLIRGSEAWSKEILFDCRMCGQCILHSTGMTCPMSCPKNLRNGPCGGVRQNGNCEVIPTMRCVWVEAFERSQLLPAHGVEILQLQPPVNRQLEGSSAWINMLTGSDRQPPPAWPRQIQIPLAGKQELWN
;
A
#
# COMPACT_ATOMS: atom_id res chain seq x y z
N MET A 1 -11.13 16.94 -5.40
CA MET A 1 -10.70 15.55 -5.67
C MET A 1 -10.42 14.73 -4.40
N ARG A 2 -9.65 15.21 -3.41
CA ARG A 2 -9.38 14.47 -2.15
C ARG A 2 -10.62 13.94 -1.39
N ARG A 3 -11.75 14.65 -1.40
CA ARG A 3 -12.98 14.21 -0.72
C ARG A 3 -13.57 12.90 -1.28
N LEU A 4 -13.47 12.67 -2.59
CA LEU A 4 -13.99 11.45 -3.23
C LEU A 4 -13.12 10.24 -2.88
N GLY A 5 -11.79 10.40 -2.92
CA GLY A 5 -10.84 9.36 -2.53
C GLY A 5 -11.03 8.94 -1.07
N ILE A 6 -11.12 9.90 -0.14
CA ILE A 6 -11.36 9.62 1.29
C ILE A 6 -12.70 8.90 1.49
N TRP A 7 -13.77 9.32 0.82
CA TRP A 7 -15.06 8.67 0.92
C TRP A 7 -15.01 7.20 0.48
N LEU A 8 -14.30 6.90 -0.61
CA LEU A 8 -14.15 5.54 -1.11
C LEU A 8 -13.24 4.68 -0.20
N GLN A 9 -12.13 5.25 0.28
CA GLN A 9 -11.21 4.58 1.21
C GLN A 9 -11.88 4.22 2.53
N ASN A 10 -12.88 4.99 2.98
CA ASN A 10 -13.68 4.69 4.17
C ASN A 10 -14.72 3.57 3.96
N ARG A 11 -14.80 2.98 2.75
CA ARG A 11 -15.56 1.76 2.46
C ARG A 11 -14.64 0.68 1.88
N PRO A 12 -13.62 0.22 2.63
CA PRO A 12 -12.49 -0.52 2.08
C PRO A 12 -12.85 -1.94 1.61
N VAL A 13 -14.00 -2.49 2.02
CA VAL A 13 -14.49 -3.80 1.55
C VAL A 13 -14.62 -3.87 0.02
N TRP A 14 -15.18 -2.83 -0.60
CA TRP A 14 -15.33 -2.79 -2.07
C TRP A 14 -13.98 -2.65 -2.77
N LEU A 15 -13.08 -1.87 -2.18
CA LEU A 15 -11.72 -1.69 -2.67
C LEU A 15 -10.90 -2.98 -2.56
N GLU A 16 -11.10 -3.76 -1.50
CA GLU A 16 -10.44 -5.05 -1.32
C GLU A 16 -10.90 -6.06 -2.36
N ARG A 17 -12.22 -6.14 -2.62
CA ARG A 17 -12.76 -6.97 -3.70
C ARG A 17 -12.24 -6.54 -5.07
N ALA A 18 -12.21 -5.24 -5.34
CA ALA A 18 -11.65 -4.70 -6.57
C ALA A 18 -10.16 -5.03 -6.71
N TYR A 19 -9.40 -4.92 -5.63
CA TYR A 19 -7.98 -5.32 -5.58
C TYR A 19 -7.81 -6.81 -5.88
N GLN A 20 -8.55 -7.69 -5.21
CA GLN A 20 -8.49 -9.15 -5.43
C GLN A 20 -8.84 -9.51 -6.88
N PHE A 21 -9.90 -8.91 -7.43
CA PHE A 21 -10.29 -9.10 -8.83
C PHE A 21 -9.19 -8.65 -9.78
N THR A 22 -8.65 -7.44 -9.57
CA THR A 22 -7.60 -6.88 -10.44
C THR A 22 -6.33 -7.71 -10.33
N HIS A 23 -5.92 -8.12 -9.12
CA HIS A 23 -4.79 -9.00 -8.87
C HIS A 23 -4.93 -10.33 -9.62
N ALA A 24 -6.10 -11.00 -9.51
CA ALA A 24 -6.38 -12.23 -10.24
C ALA A 24 -6.35 -12.03 -11.77
N LEU A 25 -6.92 -10.92 -12.25
CA LEU A 25 -6.93 -10.57 -13.67
C LEU A 25 -5.51 -10.37 -14.21
N PHE A 26 -4.65 -9.61 -13.52
CA PHE A 26 -3.27 -9.38 -13.96
C PHE A 26 -2.45 -10.69 -13.96
N HIS A 27 -2.62 -11.55 -12.96
CA HIS A 27 -1.99 -12.87 -12.98
C HIS A 27 -2.47 -13.75 -14.14
N ARG A 28 -3.76 -13.71 -14.47
CA ARG A 28 -4.31 -14.40 -15.64
C ARG A 28 -3.80 -13.84 -16.96
N LEU A 29 -3.62 -12.52 -17.06
CA LEU A 29 -3.09 -11.84 -18.23
C LEU A 29 -1.56 -11.91 -18.33
N ASN A 30 -0.88 -12.42 -17.30
CA ASN A 30 0.58 -12.47 -17.24
C ASN A 30 1.23 -13.13 -18.48
N PRO A 31 0.75 -14.28 -19.01
CA PRO A 31 1.36 -14.87 -20.21
C PRO A 31 1.30 -13.94 -21.43
N SER A 32 0.21 -13.19 -21.58
CA SER A 32 0.04 -12.23 -22.68
C SER A 32 0.94 -11.01 -22.49
N LEU A 33 1.05 -10.50 -21.26
CA LEU A 33 1.94 -9.39 -20.92
C LEU A 33 3.41 -9.78 -21.09
N ALA A 34 3.78 -11.02 -20.75
CA ALA A 34 5.11 -11.57 -20.97
C ALA A 34 5.45 -11.64 -22.47
N ARG A 35 4.50 -12.06 -23.33
CA ARG A 35 4.68 -12.05 -24.80
C ARG A 35 4.85 -10.65 -25.37
N LEU A 36 4.15 -9.65 -24.82
CA LEU A 36 4.29 -8.25 -25.22
C LEU A 36 5.63 -7.65 -24.76
N GLY A 37 6.16 -8.15 -23.66
CA GLY A 37 7.35 -7.64 -22.97
C GLY A 37 6.96 -6.66 -21.86
N TYR A 38 7.43 -6.92 -20.64
CA TYR A 38 7.07 -6.14 -19.45
C TYR A 38 7.43 -4.66 -19.55
N THR A 39 8.53 -4.29 -20.20
CA THR A 39 8.91 -2.89 -20.42
C THR A 39 7.91 -2.13 -21.29
N ARG A 40 7.32 -2.80 -22.30
CA ARG A 40 6.27 -2.19 -23.13
C ARG A 40 4.95 -2.12 -22.37
N ALA A 41 4.60 -3.20 -21.66
CA ALA A 41 3.43 -3.25 -20.82
C ALA A 41 3.43 -2.14 -19.75
N ASP A 42 4.56 -1.93 -19.06
CA ASP A 42 4.74 -0.85 -18.09
C ASP A 42 4.42 0.51 -18.70
N ARG A 43 5.02 0.83 -19.85
CA ARG A 43 4.81 2.10 -20.53
C ARG A 43 3.34 2.34 -20.89
N LEU A 44 2.61 1.29 -21.25
CA LEU A 44 1.20 1.37 -21.64
C LEU A 44 0.28 1.58 -20.44
N ILE A 45 0.50 0.87 -19.33
CA ILE A 45 -0.43 0.89 -18.19
C ILE A 45 -0.05 1.93 -17.12
N ARG A 46 1.21 2.37 -17.07
CA ARG A 46 1.71 3.28 -16.04
C ARG A 46 0.88 4.57 -15.95
N GLY A 47 0.50 5.16 -17.08
CA GLY A 47 -0.27 6.40 -17.10
C GLY A 47 -1.66 6.24 -16.49
N SER A 48 -2.39 5.20 -16.90
CA SER A 48 -3.72 4.91 -16.35
C SER A 48 -3.66 4.47 -14.89
N GLU A 49 -2.62 3.74 -14.50
CA GLU A 49 -2.34 3.37 -13.11
C GLU A 49 -2.09 4.61 -12.25
N ALA A 50 -1.18 5.49 -12.67
CA ALA A 50 -0.83 6.71 -11.93
C ALA A 50 -2.05 7.60 -11.73
N TRP A 51 -2.77 7.90 -12.82
CA TRP A 51 -3.98 8.71 -12.76
C TRP A 51 -5.05 8.12 -11.83
N SER A 52 -5.36 6.83 -12.00
CA SER A 52 -6.38 6.15 -11.19
C SER A 52 -5.98 6.11 -9.71
N LYS A 53 -4.72 5.75 -9.41
CA LYS A 53 -4.25 5.63 -8.03
C LYS A 53 -4.05 6.98 -7.34
N GLU A 54 -3.69 8.03 -8.06
CA GLU A 54 -3.60 9.38 -7.52
C GLU A 54 -4.98 9.89 -7.08
N ILE A 55 -5.99 9.77 -7.95
CA ILE A 55 -7.36 10.21 -7.66
C ILE A 55 -7.96 9.42 -6.48
N LEU A 56 -7.75 8.10 -6.46
CA LEU A 56 -8.38 7.22 -5.49
C LEU A 56 -7.64 7.18 -4.15
N PHE A 57 -6.30 7.23 -4.14
CA PHE A 57 -5.46 6.91 -2.98
C PHE A 57 -4.40 7.96 -2.61
N ASP A 58 -4.35 9.11 -3.29
CA ASP A 58 -3.24 10.09 -3.18
C ASP A 58 -1.86 9.42 -3.39
N CYS A 59 -1.82 8.45 -4.31
CA CYS A 59 -0.66 7.62 -4.58
C CYS A 59 0.54 8.45 -5.06
N ARG A 60 1.74 8.11 -4.56
CA ARG A 60 3.02 8.74 -4.96
C ARG A 60 3.89 7.88 -5.88
N MET A 61 3.29 6.88 -6.52
CA MET A 61 3.94 6.05 -7.55
C MET A 61 5.30 5.46 -7.14
N CYS A 62 5.43 4.95 -5.91
CA CYS A 62 6.68 4.30 -5.44
C CYS A 62 7.03 2.96 -6.12
N GLY A 63 6.24 2.50 -7.10
CA GLY A 63 6.47 1.23 -7.79
C GLY A 63 6.20 -0.05 -6.98
N GLN A 64 5.92 0.04 -5.67
CA GLN A 64 5.68 -1.11 -4.80
C GLN A 64 4.39 -0.92 -4.01
N CYS A 65 3.24 -1.31 -4.58
CA CYS A 65 1.94 -1.02 -3.99
C CYS A 65 1.58 -1.99 -2.85
N ILE A 66 1.26 -1.47 -1.64
CA ILE A 66 0.81 -2.27 -0.47
C ILE A 66 -0.51 -1.78 0.12
N LEU A 67 -1.39 -1.22 -0.72
CA LEU A 67 -2.69 -0.70 -0.25
C LEU A 67 -3.51 -1.74 0.52
N HIS A 68 -3.44 -3.02 0.11
CA HIS A 68 -4.12 -4.12 0.80
C HIS A 68 -3.64 -4.30 2.24
N SER A 69 -2.34 -4.11 2.50
CA SER A 69 -1.76 -4.22 3.84
C SER A 69 -1.92 -2.96 4.70
N THR A 70 -2.23 -1.80 4.11
CA THR A 70 -2.31 -0.52 4.81
C THR A 70 -3.71 0.09 4.82
N GLY A 71 -4.75 -0.75 4.90
CA GLY A 71 -6.13 -0.27 5.02
C GLY A 71 -6.57 0.60 3.82
N MET A 72 -6.11 0.25 2.62
CA MET A 72 -6.33 1.01 1.38
C MET A 72 -5.81 2.45 1.42
N THR A 73 -4.82 2.73 2.29
CA THR A 73 -4.22 4.05 2.46
C THR A 73 -2.79 4.03 1.94
N CYS A 74 -2.41 4.95 1.05
CA CYS A 74 -1.05 4.96 0.50
C CYS A 74 -0.05 5.47 1.56
N PRO A 75 0.92 4.66 2.05
CA PRO A 75 1.85 5.10 3.09
C PRO A 75 2.81 6.21 2.61
N MET A 76 3.04 6.30 1.30
CA MET A 76 3.90 7.32 0.69
C MET A 76 3.25 8.72 0.66
N SER A 77 1.94 8.82 0.92
CA SER A 77 1.27 10.11 1.15
C SER A 77 1.73 10.78 2.47
N CYS A 78 2.39 10.02 3.36
CA CYS A 78 2.97 10.56 4.58
C CYS A 78 4.15 11.49 4.23
N PRO A 79 4.24 12.70 4.83
CA PRO A 79 5.35 13.63 4.57
C PRO A 79 6.72 13.04 4.96
N LYS A 80 6.74 12.05 5.86
CA LYS A 80 7.96 11.31 6.24
C LYS A 80 8.31 10.16 5.30
N ASN A 81 7.46 9.85 4.33
CA ASN A 81 7.69 8.78 3.33
C ASN A 81 7.97 7.40 3.96
N LEU A 82 7.39 7.16 5.14
CA LEU A 82 7.60 5.93 5.91
C LEU A 82 6.77 4.79 5.34
N ARG A 83 7.43 3.68 5.03
CA ARG A 83 6.80 2.45 4.51
C ARG A 83 6.04 1.67 5.58
N ASN A 84 6.55 1.72 6.81
CA ASN A 84 5.96 1.10 8.00
C ASN A 84 5.73 2.18 9.05
N GLY A 85 4.63 2.06 9.79
CA GLY A 85 4.33 2.89 10.95
C GLY A 85 4.03 2.03 12.17
N PRO A 86 3.60 2.65 13.29
CA PRO A 86 3.48 4.09 13.51
C PRO A 86 4.84 4.82 13.57
N CYS A 87 4.83 6.14 13.40
CA CYS A 87 6.05 6.97 13.44
C CYS A 87 6.27 7.73 14.75
N GLY A 88 5.39 7.55 15.75
CA GLY A 88 5.40 8.30 17.02
C GLY A 88 4.85 9.73 16.94
N GLY A 89 4.89 10.35 15.76
CA GLY A 89 4.49 11.75 15.54
C GLY A 89 3.00 11.99 15.29
N VAL A 90 2.12 11.48 16.14
CA VAL A 90 0.66 11.69 16.05
C VAL A 90 0.21 12.64 17.14
N ARG A 91 -0.49 13.72 16.75
CA ARG A 91 -1.08 14.69 17.68
C ARG A 91 -2.29 14.09 18.39
N GLN A 92 -2.68 14.65 19.54
CA GLN A 92 -3.84 14.16 20.32
C GLN A 92 -5.15 14.14 19.53
N ASN A 93 -5.32 15.05 18.57
CA ASN A 93 -6.48 15.08 17.67
C ASN A 93 -6.37 14.08 16.49
N GLY A 94 -5.33 13.25 16.47
CA GLY A 94 -5.07 12.28 15.40
C GLY A 94 -4.37 12.84 14.16
N ASN A 95 -3.99 14.12 14.14
CA ASN A 95 -3.30 14.71 12.99
C ASN A 95 -1.79 14.44 13.02
N CYS A 96 -1.14 14.64 11.86
CA CYS A 96 0.30 14.50 11.72
C CYS A 96 1.05 15.58 12.52
N GLU A 97 2.20 15.24 13.11
CA GLU A 97 3.06 16.24 13.77
C GLU A 97 3.60 17.29 12.78
N VAL A 98 4.01 16.84 11.58
CA VAL A 98 4.70 17.64 10.57
C VAL A 98 3.74 18.59 9.85
N ILE A 99 2.53 18.10 9.55
CA ILE A 99 1.48 18.87 8.90
C ILE A 99 0.23 18.83 9.81
N PRO A 100 0.05 19.81 10.71
CA PRO A 100 -0.98 19.76 11.76
C PRO A 100 -2.41 19.72 11.25
N THR A 101 -2.64 20.16 10.01
CA THR A 101 -3.96 20.17 9.35
C THR A 101 -4.27 18.86 8.62
N MET A 102 -3.29 17.96 8.49
CA MET A 102 -3.45 16.67 7.80
C MET A 102 -3.70 15.56 8.82
N ARG A 103 -4.74 14.75 8.58
CA ARG A 103 -4.96 13.51 9.36
C ARG A 103 -3.77 12.58 9.19
N CYS A 104 -3.33 11.93 10.28
CA CYS A 104 -2.19 11.03 10.21
C CYS A 104 -2.51 9.81 9.33
N VAL A 105 -1.69 9.60 8.28
CA VAL A 105 -1.80 8.47 7.34
C VAL A 105 -1.85 7.11 8.05
N TRP A 106 -1.04 6.93 9.08
CA TRP A 106 -0.99 5.65 9.83
C TRP A 106 -2.17 5.44 10.76
N VAL A 107 -2.81 6.52 11.23
CA VAL A 107 -4.07 6.36 11.98
C VAL A 107 -5.18 6.00 11.01
N GLU A 108 -5.27 6.64 9.84
CA GLU A 108 -6.25 6.25 8.83
C GLU A 108 -6.05 4.82 8.34
N ALA A 109 -4.79 4.42 8.09
CA ALA A 109 -4.45 3.06 7.67
C ALA A 109 -4.92 2.03 8.71
N PHE A 110 -4.69 2.30 9.99
CA PHE A 110 -5.11 1.43 11.09
C PHE A 110 -6.64 1.39 11.23
N GLU A 111 -7.33 2.53 11.26
CA GLU A 111 -8.79 2.57 11.35
C GLU A 111 -9.45 1.82 10.17
N ARG A 112 -8.92 1.97 8.96
CA ARG A 112 -9.43 1.29 7.76
C ARG A 112 -9.03 -0.19 7.69
N SER A 113 -7.88 -0.59 8.23
CA SER A 113 -7.50 -2.01 8.24
C SER A 113 -8.43 -2.85 9.11
N GLN A 114 -9.00 -2.28 10.17
CA GLN A 114 -10.01 -2.96 11.00
C GLN A 114 -11.30 -3.27 10.23
N LEU A 115 -11.53 -2.60 9.10
CA LEU A 115 -12.71 -2.78 8.25
C LEU A 115 -12.44 -3.70 7.05
N LEU A 116 -11.21 -4.22 6.89
CA LEU A 116 -10.82 -5.12 5.80
C LEU A 116 -11.09 -6.60 6.18
N PRO A 117 -11.96 -7.32 5.45
CA PRO A 117 -12.25 -8.72 5.69
C PRO A 117 -11.04 -9.67 5.64
N ALA A 118 -10.12 -9.50 4.70
CA ALA A 118 -9.08 -10.49 4.43
C ALA A 118 -7.66 -10.01 4.78
N HIS A 119 -7.29 -8.79 4.39
CA HIS A 119 -5.91 -8.29 4.51
C HIS A 119 -5.69 -7.37 5.70
N GLY A 120 -6.71 -7.12 6.54
CA GLY A 120 -6.62 -6.18 7.66
C GLY A 120 -5.49 -6.48 8.66
N VAL A 121 -5.17 -7.76 8.85
CA VAL A 121 -4.10 -8.21 9.76
C VAL A 121 -2.69 -7.90 9.24
N GLU A 122 -2.53 -7.63 7.95
CA GLU A 122 -1.22 -7.39 7.33
C GLU A 122 -0.62 -6.04 7.72
N ILE A 123 -1.41 -5.12 8.28
CA ILE A 123 -0.87 -3.85 8.80
C ILE A 123 0.16 -4.06 9.92
N LEU A 124 0.10 -5.22 10.58
CA LEU A 124 1.03 -5.61 11.64
C LEU A 124 2.29 -6.30 11.10
N GLN A 125 2.33 -6.61 9.81
CA GLN A 125 3.47 -7.23 9.17
C GLN A 125 4.47 -6.15 8.74
N LEU A 126 5.73 -6.31 9.17
CA LEU A 126 6.79 -5.42 8.73
C LEU A 126 7.10 -5.64 7.24
N GLN A 127 6.88 -4.60 6.45
CA GLN A 127 7.17 -4.59 5.03
C GLN A 127 8.65 -4.21 4.80
N PRO A 128 9.31 -4.74 3.76
CA PRO A 128 10.64 -4.27 3.39
C PRO A 128 10.64 -2.77 3.05
N PRO A 129 11.78 -2.09 3.22
CA PRO A 129 11.91 -0.69 2.83
C PRO A 129 11.62 -0.54 1.33
N VAL A 130 11.09 0.63 0.95
CA VAL A 130 10.79 0.92 -0.46
C VAL A 130 12.09 0.98 -1.27
N ASN A 131 12.15 0.21 -2.35
CA ASN A 131 13.16 0.32 -3.37
C ASN A 131 12.86 1.53 -4.27
N ARG A 132 13.59 2.63 -4.02
CA ARG A 132 13.44 3.89 -4.76
C ARG A 132 13.82 3.81 -6.24
N GLN A 133 14.51 2.76 -6.67
CA GLN A 133 14.81 2.54 -8.09
C GLN A 133 13.55 2.20 -8.91
N LEU A 134 12.48 1.75 -8.25
CA LEU A 134 11.20 1.45 -8.88
C LEU A 134 10.26 2.67 -8.92
N GLU A 135 10.67 3.82 -8.38
CA GLU A 135 9.83 5.00 -8.34
C GLU A 135 9.45 5.44 -9.77
N GLY A 136 8.16 5.70 -9.98
CA GLY A 136 7.60 6.03 -11.27
C GLY A 136 7.33 4.85 -12.21
N SER A 137 7.63 3.60 -11.82
CA SER A 137 7.21 2.40 -12.59
C SER A 137 5.86 1.85 -12.13
N SER A 138 5.24 1.00 -12.96
CA SER A 138 3.97 0.34 -12.67
C SER A 138 4.13 -0.68 -11.54
N ALA A 139 3.34 -0.53 -10.48
CA ALA A 139 3.35 -1.51 -9.41
C ALA A 139 2.77 -2.86 -9.84
N TRP A 140 1.88 -2.88 -10.84
CA TRP A 140 1.35 -4.12 -11.39
C TRP A 140 2.42 -4.91 -12.17
N ILE A 141 3.23 -4.24 -12.99
CA ILE A 141 4.33 -4.92 -13.68
C ILE A 141 5.40 -5.38 -12.69
N ASN A 142 5.74 -4.57 -11.69
CA ASN A 142 6.70 -4.95 -10.66
C ASN A 142 6.21 -6.15 -9.84
N MET A 143 4.92 -6.23 -9.55
CA MET A 143 4.29 -7.38 -8.91
C MET A 143 4.39 -8.66 -9.76
N LEU A 144 4.13 -8.56 -11.07
CA LEU A 144 4.19 -9.71 -11.98
C LEU A 144 5.62 -10.21 -12.19
N THR A 145 6.60 -9.31 -12.22
CA THR A 145 8.02 -9.63 -12.36
C THR A 145 8.69 -9.99 -11.04
N GLY A 146 8.02 -9.73 -9.91
CA GLY A 146 8.54 -9.95 -8.56
C GLY A 146 9.58 -8.90 -8.11
N SER A 147 9.82 -7.85 -8.90
CA SER A 147 10.73 -6.76 -8.55
C SER A 147 10.29 -6.01 -7.29
N ASP A 148 8.99 -5.98 -6.99
CA ASP A 148 8.44 -5.35 -5.80
C ASP A 148 8.74 -6.13 -4.50
N ARG A 149 9.03 -7.42 -4.59
CA ARG A 149 9.29 -8.32 -3.46
C ARG A 149 10.77 -8.54 -3.16
N GLN A 150 11.68 -7.95 -3.92
CA GLN A 150 13.12 -8.09 -3.69
C GLN A 150 13.57 -7.13 -2.58
N PRO A 151 13.88 -7.64 -1.37
CA PRO A 151 14.37 -6.77 -0.31
C PRO A 151 15.89 -6.54 -0.48
N PRO A 152 16.47 -5.54 0.18
CA PRO A 152 17.92 -5.37 0.18
C PRO A 152 18.61 -6.60 0.81
N PRO A 153 19.88 -6.91 0.45
CA PRO A 153 20.58 -8.12 0.91
C PRO A 153 20.61 -8.33 2.44
N ALA A 154 20.60 -7.24 3.21
CA ALA A 154 20.62 -7.26 4.67
C ALA A 154 19.22 -7.40 5.32
N TRP A 155 18.15 -7.55 4.54
CA TRP A 155 16.80 -7.68 5.06
C TRP A 155 16.51 -9.11 5.55
N PRO A 156 15.99 -9.30 6.77
CA PRO A 156 15.68 -10.63 7.27
C PRO A 156 14.57 -11.28 6.42
N ARG A 157 14.73 -12.55 6.04
CA ARG A 157 13.72 -13.30 5.28
C ARG A 157 12.42 -13.55 6.07
N GLN A 158 12.50 -13.52 7.39
CA GLN A 158 11.37 -13.58 8.30
C GLN A 158 11.64 -12.63 9.46
N ILE A 159 10.90 -11.52 9.52
CA ILE A 159 10.80 -10.74 10.74
C ILE A 159 9.58 -11.27 11.47
N GLN A 160 9.78 -12.28 12.31
CA GLN A 160 8.80 -12.59 13.34
C GLN A 160 8.91 -11.48 14.38
N ILE A 161 8.02 -10.49 14.33
CA ILE A 161 7.75 -9.74 15.57
C ILE A 161 7.05 -10.75 16.46
N PRO A 162 7.63 -11.17 17.60
CA PRO A 162 6.84 -11.84 18.62
C PRO A 162 5.78 -10.82 19.03
N LEU A 163 4.55 -11.03 18.57
CA LEU A 163 3.37 -10.35 19.11
C LEU A 163 3.17 -10.95 20.51
N ALA A 164 4.06 -10.63 21.45
CA ALA A 164 3.93 -10.99 22.84
C ALA A 164 2.57 -10.46 23.32
N GLY A 165 1.67 -11.35 23.74
CA GLY A 165 0.50 -10.98 24.52
C GLY A 165 -0.72 -10.42 23.77
N LYS A 166 -1.10 -10.96 22.61
CA LYS A 166 -2.34 -10.55 21.92
C LYS A 166 -3.66 -10.99 22.59
N GLN A 167 -3.63 -11.73 23.70
CA GLN A 167 -4.86 -12.20 24.36
C GLN A 167 -5.35 -11.33 25.53
N GLU A 168 -4.53 -10.43 26.09
CA GLU A 168 -4.85 -9.77 27.38
C GLU A 168 -4.99 -8.24 27.33
N LEU A 169 -4.83 -7.60 26.16
CA LEU A 169 -4.89 -6.13 26.03
C LEU A 169 -6.19 -5.60 25.41
N TRP A 170 -7.19 -6.45 25.22
CA TRP A 170 -8.52 -6.09 24.70
C TRP A 170 -9.67 -6.72 25.50
N ASN A 171 -9.50 -6.82 26.82
CA ASN A 171 -10.59 -6.97 27.80
C ASN A 171 -10.53 -5.79 28.77
#